data_AF-A0A8E2JIG9-F1
#
_entry.id   AF-A0A8E2JIG9-F1
#
_cell.length_a   1.000
_cell.length_b   1.000
_cell.length_c   1.000
_cell.angle_alpha   90.00
_cell.angle_beta   90.00
_cell.angle_gamma   90.00
#
_symmetry.space_group_name_H-M   'P 1'
#
loop_
_entity.id
_entity.type
_entity.pdbx_description
1 polymer ?
#
loop_
_entity_poly.entity_id
_entity_poly.type
_entity_poly.pdbx_seq_one_letter_code
_entity_poly.pdbx_strand_id
1 'polypeptide(L)'
;MSPPNYSPSPLYFPILPLLPLLLLTTFIYQTSASFPIALRQTSTEYTDDRAFKNAVLNTSNYYRAQHNASALSWNESLADFAQEWGNGCVFMHSVSLC
;
A
#
# COMPACT_ATOMS: atom_id res chain seq x y z
N MET A 1 32.59 20.04 0.06
CA MET A 1 31.63 21.12 -0.32
C MET A 1 30.67 21.28 0.84
N SER A 2 30.68 22.44 1.51
CA SER A 2 29.75 22.74 2.61
C SER A 2 28.63 23.66 2.09
N PRO A 3 27.37 23.50 2.53
CA PRO A 3 26.28 24.36 2.07
C PRO A 3 26.33 25.74 2.76
N PRO A 4 25.84 26.81 2.08
CA PRO A 4 25.85 28.15 2.63
C PRO A 4 24.75 28.34 3.68
N ASN A 5 25.10 29.09 4.71
CA ASN A 5 24.24 29.47 5.82
C ASN A 5 23.39 30.68 5.41
N TYR A 6 22.06 30.56 5.45
CA TYR A 6 21.15 31.68 5.24
C TYR A 6 20.43 32.01 6.55
N SER A 7 20.75 33.18 7.10
CA SER A 7 20.02 33.84 8.17
C SER A 7 18.85 34.64 7.58
N PRO A 8 17.61 34.53 8.08
CA PRO A 8 16.50 35.32 7.59
C PRO A 8 16.33 36.59 8.43
N SER A 9 16.32 37.76 7.77
CA SER A 9 15.69 38.96 8.34
C SER A 9 14.18 38.96 8.01
N PRO A 10 13.31 39.30 8.97
CA PRO A 10 11.87 39.19 8.79
C PRO A 10 11.32 40.55 8.36
N LEU A 11 10.46 40.63 7.33
CA LEU A 11 9.50 41.73 7.24
C LEU A 11 8.19 41.27 6.58
N TYR A 12 7.24 40.98 7.46
CA TYR A 12 5.83 41.40 7.44
C TYR A 12 5.17 41.62 6.06
N PHE A 13 4.35 40.66 5.62
CA PHE A 13 3.40 40.82 4.52
C PHE A 13 1.94 40.68 5.01
N PRO A 14 0.99 41.50 4.50
CA PRO A 14 -0.34 41.71 5.05
C PRO A 14 -1.32 40.57 4.73
N ILE A 15 -2.05 40.07 5.73
CA ILE A 15 -2.87 38.83 5.67
C ILE A 15 -4.28 39.06 5.07
N LEU A 16 -4.61 40.27 4.61
CA LEU A 16 -5.99 40.62 4.23
C LEU A 16 -6.51 40.07 2.86
N PRO A 17 -5.70 39.71 1.85
CA PRO A 17 -6.22 39.13 0.61
C PRO A 17 -6.39 37.59 0.65
N LEU A 18 -6.09 36.93 1.78
CA LEU A 18 -6.10 35.46 1.91
C LEU A 18 -7.47 34.85 2.27
N LEU A 19 -8.50 35.67 2.55
CA LEU A 19 -9.83 35.19 2.94
C LEU A 19 -10.51 34.25 1.91
N PRO A 20 -10.52 34.52 0.59
CA PRO A 20 -11.07 33.57 -0.39
C PRO A 20 -10.23 32.29 -0.54
N LEU A 21 -8.92 32.34 -0.25
CA LEU A 21 -8.04 31.17 -0.23
C LEU A 21 -8.28 30.31 1.03
N LEU A 22 -8.61 30.94 2.17
CA LEU A 22 -9.03 30.26 3.40
C LEU A 22 -10.39 29.56 3.26
N LEU A 23 -11.34 30.15 2.53
CA LEU A 23 -12.65 29.52 2.24
C LEU A 23 -12.48 28.30 1.33
N LEU A 24 -11.59 28.35 0.33
CA LEU A 24 -11.29 27.21 -0.54
C LEU A 24 -10.61 26.05 0.22
N THR A 25 -9.71 26.34 1.17
CA THR A 25 -9.07 25.28 1.98
C THR A 25 -10.06 24.63 2.96
N THR A 26 -11.05 25.35 3.47
CA THR A 26 -12.12 24.74 4.29
C THR A 26 -13.04 23.80 3.51
N PHE A 27 -13.33 24.10 2.23
CA PHE A 27 -14.12 23.20 1.38
C PHE A 27 -13.38 21.89 1.05
N ILE A 28 -12.05 21.94 0.89
CA ILE A 28 -11.19 20.75 0.71
C ILE A 28 -11.06 19.94 2.02
N TYR A 29 -11.19 20.58 3.19
CA TYR A 29 -11.11 19.90 4.50
C TYR A 29 -12.42 19.26 4.97
N GLN A 30 -13.59 19.69 4.47
CA GLN A 30 -14.87 19.06 4.86
C GLN A 30 -15.06 17.67 4.23
N THR A 31 -14.27 17.28 3.22
CA THR A 31 -14.32 15.92 2.63
C THR A 31 -13.36 14.93 3.28
N SER A 32 -12.44 15.37 4.14
CA SER A 32 -11.47 14.48 4.81
C SER A 32 -11.97 13.92 6.15
N ALA A 33 -12.98 14.53 6.76
CA ALA A 33 -13.47 14.17 8.10
C ALA A 33 -14.54 13.07 8.11
N SER A 34 -15.04 12.64 6.95
CA SER A 34 -16.01 11.56 6.83
C SER A 34 -15.69 10.64 5.66
N PHE A 35 -14.42 10.25 5.54
CA PHE A 35 -14.20 8.87 5.13
C PHE A 35 -14.77 8.04 6.27
N PRO A 36 -15.79 7.18 6.05
CA PRO A 36 -15.97 6.10 7.01
C PRO A 36 -14.59 5.48 7.14
N ILE A 37 -14.08 5.37 8.36
CA ILE A 37 -13.07 4.37 8.65
C ILE A 37 -13.78 3.10 8.23
N ALA A 38 -13.63 2.70 6.96
CA ALA A 38 -13.85 1.34 6.56
C ALA A 38 -13.04 0.61 7.61
N LEU A 39 -13.73 -0.06 8.53
CA LEU A 39 -13.12 -1.06 9.39
C LEU A 39 -12.10 -1.72 8.48
N ARG A 40 -10.80 -1.63 8.79
CA ARG A 40 -9.79 -2.33 8.01
C ARG A 40 -10.26 -3.77 8.03
N GLN A 41 -10.98 -4.17 6.98
CA GLN A 41 -11.70 -5.41 6.96
C GLN A 41 -10.59 -6.39 6.73
N THR A 42 -10.08 -6.95 7.83
CA THR A 42 -9.05 -7.96 7.78
C THR A 42 -9.57 -9.02 6.84
N SER A 43 -8.90 -9.16 5.71
CA SER A 43 -9.25 -10.11 4.66
C SER A 43 -9.28 -11.50 5.30
N THR A 44 -10.45 -12.14 5.38
CA THR A 44 -10.61 -13.46 6.00
C THR A 44 -10.45 -14.59 4.99
N GLU A 45 -10.04 -14.30 3.76
CA GLU A 45 -9.89 -15.26 2.67
C GLU A 45 -8.93 -16.40 3.03
N TYR A 46 -8.01 -16.18 3.99
CA TYR A 46 -7.11 -17.22 4.49
C TYR A 46 -7.81 -18.34 5.29
N THR A 47 -9.07 -18.18 5.70
CA THR A 47 -9.81 -19.20 6.47
C THR A 47 -10.57 -20.19 5.59
N ASP A 48 -10.58 -20.00 4.26
CA ASP A 48 -11.22 -20.88 3.28
C ASP A 48 -10.27 -21.11 2.11
N ASP A 49 -9.91 -22.37 1.83
CA ASP A 49 -8.90 -22.70 0.83
C ASP A 49 -9.22 -22.14 -0.56
N ARG A 50 -10.48 -22.16 -0.96
CA ARG A 50 -10.90 -21.64 -2.27
C ARG A 50 -10.79 -20.11 -2.30
N ALA A 51 -11.25 -19.43 -1.27
CA ALA A 51 -11.12 -17.98 -1.14
C ALA A 51 -9.64 -17.56 -1.13
N PHE A 52 -8.78 -18.29 -0.41
CA PHE A 52 -7.34 -18.07 -0.36
C PHE A 52 -6.70 -18.20 -1.75
N LYS A 53 -6.94 -19.32 -2.45
CA LYS A 53 -6.43 -19.56 -3.81
C LYS A 53 -6.86 -18.44 -4.77
N ASN A 54 -8.14 -18.05 -4.70
CA ASN A 54 -8.68 -16.98 -5.54
C ASN A 54 -8.04 -15.62 -5.21
N ALA A 55 -7.87 -15.28 -3.93
CA ALA A 55 -7.26 -14.03 -3.52
C ALA A 55 -5.81 -13.91 -4.01
N VAL A 56 -5.02 -14.99 -3.89
CA VAL A 56 -3.64 -15.07 -4.37
C VAL A 56 -3.56 -14.88 -5.89
N LEU A 57 -4.37 -15.63 -6.66
CA LEU A 57 -4.38 -15.54 -8.12
C LEU A 57 -4.89 -14.18 -8.60
N ASN A 58 -5.99 -13.69 -8.05
CA ASN A 58 -6.59 -12.41 -8.46
C ASN A 58 -5.62 -11.25 -8.23
N THR A 59 -5.03 -11.18 -7.03
CA THR A 59 -4.08 -10.12 -6.69
C THR A 59 -2.84 -10.17 -7.59
N SER A 60 -2.27 -11.37 -7.78
CA SER A 60 -1.07 -11.54 -8.61
C SER A 60 -1.36 -11.20 -10.08
N ASN A 61 -2.46 -11.72 -10.63
CA ASN A 61 -2.82 -11.52 -12.03
C ASN A 61 -3.26 -10.09 -12.32
N TYR A 62 -3.87 -9.39 -11.36
CA TYR A 62 -4.16 -7.97 -11.47
C TYR A 62 -2.90 -7.16 -11.82
N TYR A 63 -1.82 -7.32 -11.04
CA TYR A 63 -0.57 -6.60 -11.31
C TYR A 63 0.15 -7.12 -12.56
N ARG A 64 0.14 -8.42 -12.83
CA ARG A 64 0.74 -8.96 -14.06
C ARG A 64 0.10 -8.38 -15.33
N ALA A 65 -1.21 -8.20 -15.34
CA ALA A 65 -1.93 -7.59 -16.45
C ALA A 65 -1.47 -6.14 -16.70
N GLN A 66 -1.16 -5.38 -15.65
CA GLN A 66 -0.61 -4.01 -15.77
C GLN A 66 0.77 -3.97 -16.44
N HIS A 67 1.50 -5.09 -16.43
CA HIS A 67 2.80 -5.25 -17.08
C HIS A 67 2.73 -6.13 -18.34
N ASN A 68 1.54 -6.32 -18.92
CA ASN A 68 1.31 -7.10 -20.13
C ASN A 68 1.83 -8.55 -20.04
N ALA A 69 1.90 -9.10 -18.83
CA ALA A 69 2.33 -10.47 -18.56
C ALA A 69 1.13 -11.42 -18.52
N SER A 70 1.31 -12.63 -19.06
CA SER A 70 0.26 -13.66 -19.08
C SER A 70 -0.23 -14.03 -17.68
N ALA A 71 -1.50 -14.38 -17.54
CA ALA A 71 -2.06 -14.81 -16.25
C ALA A 71 -1.41 -16.11 -15.75
N LEU A 72 -1.23 -16.21 -14.44
CA LEU A 72 -0.84 -17.44 -13.74
C LEU A 72 -2.07 -18.31 -13.50
N SER A 73 -1.84 -19.62 -13.47
CA SER A 73 -2.78 -20.63 -12.98
C SER A 73 -2.24 -21.25 -11.70
N TRP A 74 -3.14 -21.75 -10.85
CA TRP A 74 -2.75 -22.46 -9.64
C TRP A 74 -1.97 -23.74 -9.99
N ASN A 75 -0.96 -24.07 -9.19
CA ASN A 75 -0.22 -25.32 -9.28
C ASN A 75 -0.13 -25.93 -7.88
N GLU A 76 -0.73 -27.10 -7.69
CA GLU A 76 -0.81 -27.73 -6.37
C GLU A 76 0.58 -28.10 -5.83
N SER A 77 1.50 -28.59 -6.66
CA SER A 77 2.86 -28.93 -6.20
C SER A 77 3.66 -27.73 -5.69
N LEU A 78 3.50 -26.55 -6.31
CA LEU A 78 4.12 -25.32 -5.81
C LEU A 78 3.48 -24.85 -4.49
N ALA A 79 2.17 -25.04 -4.34
CA ALA A 79 1.45 -24.71 -3.12
C ALA A 79 1.88 -25.63 -1.95
N ASP A 80 1.99 -26.93 -2.20
CA ASP A 80 2.46 -27.91 -1.21
C ASP A 80 3.87 -27.57 -0.73
N PHE A 81 4.79 -27.26 -1.65
CA PHE A 81 6.14 -26.83 -1.31
C PHE A 81 6.16 -25.54 -0.47
N ALA A 82 5.35 -24.55 -0.85
CA ALA A 82 5.25 -23.30 -0.10
C ALA A 82 4.67 -23.51 1.31
N GLN A 83 3.69 -24.41 1.46
CA GLN A 83 3.13 -24.78 2.76
C GLN A 83 4.15 -25.50 3.64
N GLU A 84 4.91 -26.45 3.07
CA GLU A 84 5.98 -27.16 3.78
C GLU A 84 7.02 -26.17 4.33
N TRP A 85 7.45 -25.20 3.52
CA TRP A 85 8.34 -24.14 3.97
C TRP A 85 7.71 -23.24 5.04
N GLY A 86 6.47 -22.79 4.82
CA GLY A 86 5.73 -21.93 5.74
C GLY A 86 5.51 -22.54 7.12
N ASN A 87 5.34 -23.86 7.19
CA ASN A 87 5.21 -24.60 8.45
C ASN A 87 6.47 -24.50 9.34
N GLY A 88 7.63 -24.22 8.75
CA GLY A 88 8.87 -23.99 9.51
C GLY A 88 8.86 -22.70 10.33
N CYS A 89 7.95 -21.75 10.03
CA CYS A 89 7.85 -20.46 10.71
C CYS A 89 9.16 -19.64 10.70
N VAL A 90 10.02 -19.86 9.70
CA VAL A 90 11.29 -19.14 9.53
C VAL A 90 11.17 -18.20 8.33
N PHE A 91 11.38 -16.91 8.58
CA PHE A 91 11.42 -15.90 7.50
C PHE A 91 12.82 -15.85 6.85
N MET A 92 13.15 -16.89 6.09
CA MET A 92 14.37 -17.03 5.30
C MET A 92 14.06 -17.62 3.92
N HIS A 93 15.06 -17.70 3.04
CA HIS A 93 14.94 -18.44 1.79
C HIS A 93 15.15 -19.94 2.06
N SER A 94 14.32 -20.78 1.42
CA SER A 94 14.42 -22.25 1.52
C SER A 94 15.78 -22.79 1.07
N VAL A 95 16.44 -22.09 0.15
CA VAL A 95 17.82 -22.36 -0.29
C VAL A 95 18.77 -21.32 0.29
N SER A 96 19.06 -21.42 1.58
CA SER A 96 20.13 -20.64 2.22
C SER A 96 21.48 -21.37 2.07
N LEU A 97 21.95 -21.56 0.82
CA LEU A 97 23.33 -21.97 0.52
C LEU A 97 23.85 -21.12 -0.64
N CYS A 98 24.56 -20.05 -0.29
CA CYS A 98 25.52 -19.38 -1.17
C CYS A 98 26.92 -19.84 -0.77
#